data_AF-A0A8T7BIW9-F1
#
_entry.id   AF-A0A8T7BIW9-F1
#
_cell.length_a   1.000
_cell.length_b   1.000
_cell.length_c   1.000
_cell.angle_alpha   90.00
_cell.angle_beta   90.00
_cell.angle_gamma   90.00
#
_symmetry.space_group_name_H-M   'P 1'
#
loop_
_entity.id
_entity.type
_entity.pdbx_description
1 polymer ?
#
loop_
_entity_poly.entity_id
_entity_poly.type
_entity_poly.pdbx_seq_one_letter_code
_entity_poly.pdbx_strand_id
1 'polypeptide(L)'
;VVSEYTRYPGRYRIEYASHNGLTGQLQLIDIDVINDLSILKKDDFLGNYLELADSLPLQGEAIYSLGNPHDLGLTVVPGTYNGIARYSLYKRIHFSGSINPGMSGGPVLNARGEVIGVNVSTAGNQISFLVPLEKLANLVHKPRTGPIVLEEIESTITDQLIYNQEQVISNLLDSDWVTSEFRGAEIPNEIADYIRCWGSSDNNPDIAYRNFMSICSQDEYIFLDSEFTTGNIVYQFNWIESDELNVFQFYNLYQSQIENVYPDNYADKDHVSNFECHEDFHSKNSETGEVIATKGTFCARKYKSYPGLYDVLYLGAAVHNNQQGLVSHFTLAGVSMDMALEFTSKFLSNITWN
;
A
#
# COMPACT_ATOMS: atom_id res chain seq x y z
N VAL A 1 -10.90 -0.99 15.43
CA VAL A 1 -11.76 -1.76 16.37
C VAL A 1 -11.79 -3.24 15.98
N VAL A 2 -12.27 -3.58 14.78
CA VAL A 2 -12.26 -4.98 14.33
C VAL A 2 -10.82 -5.51 14.19
N SER A 3 -9.89 -4.70 13.67
CA SER A 3 -8.44 -4.99 13.64
C SER A 3 -7.86 -5.43 15.00
N GLU A 4 -8.15 -4.68 16.06
CA GLU A 4 -7.71 -5.00 17.43
C GLU A 4 -8.32 -6.30 17.95
N TYR A 5 -9.60 -6.54 17.64
CA TYR A 5 -10.29 -7.77 17.99
C TYR A 5 -9.69 -8.97 17.24
N THR A 6 -9.43 -8.84 15.95
CA THR A 6 -8.82 -9.91 15.15
C THR A 6 -7.43 -10.25 15.65
N ARG A 7 -6.69 -9.27 16.18
CA ARG A 7 -5.33 -9.48 16.70
C ARG A 7 -5.30 -10.02 18.12
N TYR A 8 -6.12 -9.46 19.00
CA TYR A 8 -6.15 -9.81 20.42
C TYR A 8 -7.59 -10.16 20.87
N PRO A 9 -8.18 -11.23 20.34
CA PRO A 9 -9.58 -11.56 20.59
C PRO A 9 -9.89 -11.89 22.06
N GLY A 10 -8.88 -12.28 22.84
CA GLY A 10 -9.01 -12.47 24.29
C GLY A 10 -8.94 -11.17 25.11
N ARG A 11 -8.52 -10.05 24.50
CA ARG A 11 -8.40 -8.74 25.17
C ARG A 11 -9.55 -7.80 24.80
N TYR A 12 -10.07 -7.91 23.58
CA TYR A 12 -11.12 -7.03 23.06
C TYR A 12 -12.43 -7.79 22.87
N ARG A 13 -13.52 -7.03 22.85
CA ARG A 13 -14.85 -7.51 22.45
C ARG A 13 -15.49 -6.49 21.52
N ILE A 14 -16.39 -6.95 20.66
CA ILE A 14 -17.10 -6.09 19.72
C ILE A 14 -18.50 -5.84 20.29
N GLU A 15 -18.88 -4.57 20.38
CA GLU A 15 -20.19 -4.13 20.86
C GLU A 15 -20.79 -3.13 19.88
N TYR A 16 -22.12 -3.11 19.79
CA TYR A 16 -22.84 -2.00 19.15
C TYR A 16 -23.39 -1.06 20.22
N ALA A 17 -23.53 0.20 19.83
CA ALA A 17 -24.33 1.20 20.54
C ALA A 17 -25.26 1.85 19.52
N SER A 18 -26.56 1.85 19.81
CA SER A 18 -27.59 2.40 18.94
C SER A 18 -28.03 3.80 19.38
N HIS A 19 -28.72 4.52 18.49
CA HIS A 19 -29.12 5.91 18.73
C HIS A 19 -30.07 6.11 19.94
N ASN A 20 -30.74 5.05 20.41
CA ASN A 20 -31.63 5.08 21.57
C ASN A 20 -30.95 4.60 22.86
N GLY A 21 -29.63 4.39 22.82
CA GLY A 21 -28.84 3.94 23.96
C GLY A 21 -28.83 2.43 24.20
N LEU A 22 -29.48 1.62 23.34
CA LEU A 22 -29.33 0.15 23.43
C LEU A 22 -27.92 -0.25 23.01
N THR A 23 -27.30 -1.09 23.82
CA THR A 23 -26.00 -1.71 23.55
C THR A 23 -26.12 -3.23 23.53
N GLY A 24 -25.16 -3.89 22.90
CA GLY A 24 -25.10 -5.34 22.88
C GLY A 24 -23.84 -5.87 22.21
N GLN A 25 -23.56 -7.16 22.41
CA GLN A 25 -22.39 -7.80 21.82
C GLN A 25 -22.60 -8.17 20.36
N LEU A 26 -21.50 -8.16 19.61
CA LEU A 26 -21.43 -8.61 18.23
C LEU A 26 -20.42 -9.76 18.11
N GLN A 27 -20.75 -10.70 17.24
CA GLN A 27 -19.88 -11.80 16.82
C GLN A 27 -19.26 -11.45 15.47
N LEU A 28 -17.96 -11.67 15.33
CA LEU A 28 -17.30 -11.58 14.03
C LEU A 28 -17.65 -12.83 13.20
N ILE A 29 -18.19 -12.64 12.00
CA ILE A 29 -18.57 -13.73 11.09
C ILE A 29 -17.53 -13.91 10.00
N ASP A 30 -17.12 -12.82 9.37
CA ASP A 30 -16.16 -12.86 8.28
C ASP A 30 -15.41 -11.54 8.14
N ILE A 31 -14.28 -11.58 7.44
CA ILE A 31 -13.39 -10.44 7.24
C ILE A 31 -12.87 -10.43 5.81
N ASP A 32 -12.66 -9.24 5.28
CA ASP A 32 -11.93 -8.97 4.04
C ASP A 32 -10.94 -7.84 4.32
N VAL A 33 -9.69 -8.21 4.61
CA VAL A 33 -8.64 -7.24 4.96
C VAL A 33 -8.19 -6.41 3.77
N ILE A 34 -8.37 -6.91 2.54
CA ILE A 34 -7.97 -6.21 1.32
C ILE A 34 -8.87 -4.99 1.09
N ASN A 35 -10.17 -5.16 1.34
CA ASN A 35 -11.16 -4.10 1.16
C ASN A 35 -11.52 -3.36 2.47
N ASP A 36 -10.91 -3.72 3.60
CA ASP A 36 -11.23 -3.20 4.95
C ASP A 36 -12.72 -3.38 5.32
N LEU A 37 -13.22 -4.60 5.14
CA LEU A 37 -14.60 -4.98 5.43
C LEU A 37 -14.68 -6.11 6.46
N SER A 38 -15.78 -6.14 7.20
CA SER A 38 -16.11 -7.26 8.09
C SER A 38 -17.62 -7.47 8.16
N ILE A 39 -18.03 -8.72 8.40
CA ILE A 39 -19.40 -9.07 8.73
C ILE A 39 -19.49 -9.33 10.22
N LEU A 40 -20.39 -8.59 10.87
CA LEU A 40 -20.70 -8.75 12.28
C LEU A 40 -22.13 -9.26 12.42
N LYS A 41 -22.36 -10.13 13.39
CA LYS A 41 -23.68 -10.69 13.70
C LYS A 41 -24.06 -10.39 15.14
N LYS A 42 -25.35 -10.17 15.33
CA LYS A 42 -26.07 -10.20 16.60
C LYS A 42 -27.23 -11.17 16.47
N ASP A 43 -27.63 -11.76 17.58
CA ASP A 43 -28.71 -12.76 17.58
C ASP A 43 -30.11 -12.13 17.52
N ASP A 44 -30.29 -10.91 18.05
CA ASP A 44 -31.58 -10.22 18.03
C ASP A 44 -31.76 -9.36 16.77
N PHE A 45 -32.93 -9.39 16.15
CA PHE A 45 -33.27 -8.51 15.03
C PHE A 45 -33.64 -7.10 15.53
N LEU A 46 -32.95 -6.05 15.08
CA LEU A 46 -33.20 -4.65 15.50
C LEU A 46 -34.27 -3.92 14.68
N GLY A 47 -34.87 -4.56 13.66
CA GLY A 47 -35.84 -3.91 12.78
C GLY A 47 -35.30 -3.60 11.39
N ASN A 48 -35.61 -2.41 10.87
CA ASN A 48 -35.38 -2.04 9.46
C ASN A 48 -33.90 -2.13 9.05
N TYR A 49 -33.65 -2.58 7.82
CA TYR A 49 -32.35 -2.59 7.17
C TYR A 49 -32.34 -1.59 6.00
N LEU A 50 -31.14 -1.19 5.57
CA LEU A 50 -30.97 -0.38 4.37
C LEU A 50 -30.98 -1.29 3.14
N GLU A 51 -31.71 -0.89 2.11
CA GLU A 51 -31.70 -1.59 0.82
C GLU A 51 -30.36 -1.37 0.12
N LEU A 52 -29.89 -2.40 -0.58
CA LEU A 52 -28.68 -2.34 -1.40
C LEU A 52 -29.05 -1.86 -2.80
N ALA A 53 -28.29 -0.92 -3.35
CA ALA A 53 -28.52 -0.46 -4.71
C ALA A 53 -28.11 -1.52 -5.73
N ASP A 54 -28.92 -1.71 -6.78
CA ASP A 54 -28.60 -2.64 -7.87
C ASP A 54 -27.42 -2.16 -8.75
N SER A 55 -27.16 -0.85 -8.77
CA SER A 55 -26.11 -0.24 -9.58
C SER A 55 -25.50 0.98 -8.92
N LEU A 56 -24.27 1.31 -9.31
CA LEU A 56 -23.64 2.57 -8.93
C LEU A 56 -24.37 3.76 -9.58
N PRO A 57 -24.35 4.95 -8.93
CA PRO A 57 -24.91 6.18 -9.50
C PRO A 57 -24.19 6.63 -10.77
N LEU A 58 -24.79 7.58 -11.50
CA LEU A 58 -24.09 8.28 -12.58
C LEU A 58 -23.10 9.30 -12.02
N GLN A 59 -22.00 9.53 -12.75
CA GLN A 59 -21.01 10.52 -12.34
C GLN A 59 -21.65 11.91 -12.20
N GLY A 60 -21.41 12.56 -11.06
CA GLY A 60 -21.99 13.84 -10.67
C GLY A 60 -23.27 13.75 -9.83
N GLU A 61 -23.86 12.56 -9.68
CA GLU A 61 -25.04 12.38 -8.82
C GLU A 61 -24.70 12.53 -7.35
N ALA A 62 -25.67 13.04 -6.59
CA ALA A 62 -25.53 13.25 -5.15
C ALA A 62 -25.52 11.92 -4.39
N ILE A 63 -24.57 11.79 -3.48
CA ILE A 63 -24.45 10.67 -2.54
C ILE A 63 -24.17 11.20 -1.13
N TYR A 64 -24.53 10.40 -0.13
CA TYR A 64 -24.50 10.80 1.27
C TYR A 64 -23.73 9.77 2.07
N SER A 65 -22.62 10.19 2.67
CA SER A 65 -21.87 9.36 3.59
C SER A 65 -22.39 9.56 5.02
N LEU A 66 -22.69 8.47 5.71
CA LEU A 66 -23.21 8.50 7.08
C LEU A 66 -22.18 7.90 8.04
N GLY A 67 -22.05 8.47 9.23
CA GLY A 67 -21.13 7.96 10.25
C GLY A 67 -21.32 8.61 11.61
N ASN A 68 -20.46 8.29 12.59
CA ASN A 68 -20.49 8.87 13.94
C ASN A 68 -19.10 9.43 14.29
N PRO A 69 -18.68 10.55 13.67
CA PRO A 69 -17.35 11.10 13.87
C PRO A 69 -17.14 11.53 15.33
N HIS A 70 -16.05 11.08 15.94
CA HIS A 70 -15.67 11.40 17.32
C HIS A 70 -16.79 11.21 18.38
N ASP A 71 -17.69 10.25 18.17
CA ASP A 71 -18.86 10.00 19.03
C ASP A 71 -19.78 11.21 19.25
N LEU A 72 -19.78 12.17 18.31
CA LEU A 72 -20.59 13.39 18.36
C LEU A 72 -22.07 13.16 17.99
N GLY A 73 -22.39 11.99 17.43
CA GLY A 73 -23.71 11.62 16.92
C GLY A 73 -23.71 11.35 15.41
N LEU A 74 -24.82 10.81 14.91
CA LEU A 74 -25.01 10.51 13.49
C LEU A 74 -24.80 11.77 12.65
N THR A 75 -23.77 11.74 11.80
CA THR A 75 -23.41 12.80 10.87
C THR A 75 -23.68 12.32 9.45
N VAL A 76 -24.26 13.21 8.64
CA VAL A 76 -24.49 13.00 7.22
C VAL A 76 -23.62 13.99 6.45
N VAL A 77 -22.69 13.47 5.65
CA VAL A 77 -21.83 14.27 4.78
C VAL A 77 -22.33 14.12 3.34
N PRO A 78 -22.87 15.18 2.72
CA PRO A 78 -23.24 15.16 1.31
C PRO A 78 -22.00 15.31 0.42
N GLY A 79 -22.06 14.75 -0.78
CA GLY A 79 -21.10 14.99 -1.85
C GLY A 79 -21.58 14.37 -3.16
N THR A 80 -20.68 14.21 -4.12
CA THR A 80 -20.98 13.62 -5.43
C THR A 80 -20.22 12.33 -5.67
N TYR A 81 -20.86 11.43 -6.42
CA TYR A 81 -20.21 10.25 -6.98
C TYR A 81 -19.38 10.66 -8.21
N ASN A 82 -18.06 10.56 -8.15
CA ASN A 82 -17.17 10.95 -9.26
C ASN A 82 -16.65 9.75 -10.07
N GLY A 83 -17.34 8.62 -10.01
CA GLY A 83 -16.91 7.37 -10.64
C GLY A 83 -15.98 6.53 -9.77
N ILE A 84 -15.43 5.48 -10.37
CA ILE A 84 -14.37 4.67 -9.77
C ILE A 84 -13.03 5.39 -9.98
N ALA A 85 -12.21 5.43 -8.94
CA ALA A 85 -10.87 6.00 -8.96
C ALA A 85 -10.01 5.29 -10.01
N ARG A 86 -9.46 6.07 -10.96
CA ARG A 86 -8.74 5.52 -12.12
C ARG A 86 -7.34 5.03 -11.79
N TYR A 87 -6.65 5.72 -10.88
CA TYR A 87 -5.26 5.44 -10.49
C TYR A 87 -5.19 4.70 -9.16
N SER A 88 -6.16 3.81 -8.92
CA SER A 88 -6.30 3.10 -7.66
C SER A 88 -6.07 1.62 -7.90
N LEU A 89 -5.22 1.01 -7.07
CA LEU A 89 -4.93 -0.42 -7.11
C LEU A 89 -6.21 -1.22 -6.81
N TYR A 90 -6.92 -0.81 -5.76
CA TYR A 90 -8.22 -1.39 -5.40
C TYR A 90 -9.35 -0.56 -5.99
N LYS A 91 -10.44 -1.18 -6.43
CA LYS A 91 -11.62 -0.43 -6.90
C LYS A 91 -12.18 0.41 -5.75
N ARG A 92 -12.03 1.74 -5.83
CA ARG A 92 -12.60 2.70 -4.86
C ARG A 92 -13.53 3.68 -5.56
N ILE A 93 -14.62 4.07 -4.89
CA ILE A 93 -15.46 5.18 -5.32
C ILE A 93 -14.75 6.49 -4.98
N HIS A 94 -14.66 7.40 -5.95
CA HIS A 94 -14.20 8.77 -5.72
C HIS A 94 -15.35 9.64 -5.21
N PHE A 95 -15.30 10.03 -3.93
CA PHE A 95 -16.29 10.86 -3.27
C PHE A 95 -15.76 12.26 -3.02
N SER A 96 -16.58 13.29 -3.30
CA SER A 96 -16.17 14.69 -3.12
C SER A 96 -16.31 15.22 -1.70
N GLY A 97 -17.03 14.51 -0.82
CA GLY A 97 -17.22 14.93 0.57
C GLY A 97 -16.06 14.50 1.46
N SER A 98 -15.96 15.09 2.65
CA SER A 98 -14.92 14.77 3.61
C SER A 98 -15.33 13.62 4.53
N ILE A 99 -14.51 12.58 4.59
CA ILE A 99 -14.62 11.49 5.56
C ILE A 99 -13.68 11.76 6.72
N ASN A 100 -14.23 11.73 7.94
CA ASN A 100 -13.47 11.97 9.17
C ASN A 100 -13.37 10.68 10.01
N PRO A 101 -12.38 10.57 10.91
CA PRO A 101 -12.30 9.48 11.88
C PRO A 101 -13.62 9.30 12.65
N GLY A 102 -14.09 8.04 12.76
CA GLY A 102 -15.39 7.69 13.33
C GLY A 102 -16.52 7.55 12.30
N MET A 103 -16.28 7.88 11.03
CA MET A 103 -17.21 7.55 9.94
C MET A 103 -16.95 6.18 9.29
N SER A 104 -15.78 5.59 9.54
CA SER A 104 -15.36 4.29 8.99
C SER A 104 -16.35 3.18 9.33
N GLY A 105 -16.67 2.35 8.35
CA GLY A 105 -17.71 1.31 8.43
C GLY A 105 -19.14 1.82 8.23
N GLY A 106 -19.35 3.14 8.18
CA GLY A 106 -20.66 3.73 7.90
C GLY A 106 -21.09 3.57 6.43
N PRO A 107 -22.41 3.57 6.14
CA PRO A 107 -22.91 3.37 4.79
C PRO A 107 -22.82 4.66 3.96
N VAL A 108 -22.70 4.47 2.65
CA VAL A 108 -22.84 5.54 1.65
C VAL A 108 -24.11 5.28 0.88
N LEU A 109 -24.99 6.28 0.83
CA LEU A 109 -26.32 6.18 0.24
C LEU A 109 -26.44 7.01 -1.02
N ASN A 110 -27.20 6.52 -1.99
CA ASN A 110 -27.67 7.35 -3.10
C ASN A 110 -28.91 8.18 -2.68
N ALA A 111 -29.41 9.01 -3.59
CA ALA A 111 -30.59 9.87 -3.34
C ALA A 111 -31.90 9.11 -3.02
N ARG A 112 -31.97 7.80 -3.29
CA ARG A 112 -33.10 6.94 -2.93
C ARG A 112 -32.97 6.33 -1.53
N GLY A 113 -31.84 6.54 -0.84
CA GLY A 113 -31.55 5.92 0.44
C GLY A 113 -31.01 4.49 0.34
N GLU A 114 -30.63 4.05 -0.85
CA GLU A 114 -30.04 2.72 -1.09
C GLU A 114 -28.52 2.79 -0.90
N VAL A 115 -27.93 1.74 -0.30
CA VAL A 115 -26.48 1.63 -0.06
C VAL A 115 -25.74 1.38 -1.38
N ILE A 116 -24.73 2.19 -1.65
CA ILE A 116 -23.84 2.05 -2.82
C ILE A 116 -22.39 1.69 -2.43
N GLY A 117 -22.07 1.78 -1.13
CA GLY A 117 -20.72 1.52 -0.64
C GLY A 117 -20.57 1.73 0.87
N VAL A 118 -19.34 1.59 1.35
CA VAL A 118 -18.95 1.69 2.76
C VAL A 118 -17.80 2.69 2.90
N ASN A 119 -17.87 3.52 3.93
CA ASN A 119 -16.80 4.44 4.29
C ASN A 119 -15.59 3.67 4.82
N VAL A 120 -14.40 4.00 4.32
CA VAL A 120 -13.13 3.52 4.87
C VAL A 120 -12.30 4.73 5.28
N SER A 121 -11.56 4.61 6.38
CA SER A 121 -10.67 5.68 6.82
C SER A 121 -9.51 5.79 5.83
N THR A 122 -9.25 6.98 5.29
CA THR A 122 -8.03 7.26 4.53
C THR A 122 -6.97 7.83 5.46
N ALA A 123 -5.71 7.38 5.37
CA ALA A 123 -4.61 8.13 5.95
C ALA A 123 -4.16 9.22 4.96
N GLY A 124 -4.33 10.47 5.37
CA GLY A 124 -3.49 11.56 4.90
C GLY A 124 -3.91 12.30 3.62
N ASN A 125 -4.63 11.69 2.69
CA ASN A 125 -5.06 12.40 1.48
C ASN A 125 -6.49 12.93 1.62
N GLN A 126 -6.71 14.23 1.35
CA GLN A 126 -8.01 14.93 1.40
C GLN A 126 -9.04 14.40 0.37
N ILE A 127 -8.78 13.25 -0.26
CA ILE A 127 -9.65 12.56 -1.20
C ILE A 127 -10.23 11.37 -0.48
N SER A 128 -11.55 11.36 -0.32
CA SER A 128 -12.25 10.29 0.36
C SER A 128 -12.56 9.15 -0.59
N PHE A 129 -12.01 7.98 -0.29
CA PHE A 129 -12.25 6.75 -1.04
C PHE A 129 -13.22 5.86 -0.29
N LEU A 130 -14.23 5.36 -1.01
CA LEU A 130 -15.24 4.47 -0.45
C LEU A 130 -15.13 3.10 -1.10
N VAL A 131 -15.46 2.05 -0.36
CA VAL A 131 -15.53 0.70 -0.89
C VAL A 131 -16.84 0.52 -1.65
N PRO A 132 -16.83 0.14 -2.93
CA PRO A 132 -18.05 -0.12 -3.68
C PRO A 132 -18.82 -1.31 -3.11
N LEU A 133 -20.16 -1.26 -3.22
CA LEU A 133 -21.05 -2.34 -2.79
C LEU A 133 -20.69 -3.72 -3.37
N GLU A 134 -20.14 -3.79 -4.59
CA GLU A 134 -19.68 -5.04 -5.23
C GLU A 134 -18.78 -5.86 -4.29
N LYS A 135 -17.88 -5.20 -3.55
CA LYS A 135 -16.95 -5.87 -2.62
C LYS A 135 -17.68 -6.41 -1.39
N LEU A 136 -18.60 -5.62 -0.84
CA LEU A 136 -19.47 -6.06 0.25
C LEU A 136 -20.37 -7.21 -0.18
N ALA A 137 -20.92 -7.17 -1.40
CA ALA A 137 -21.76 -8.22 -1.95
C ALA A 137 -21.01 -9.55 -2.00
N ASN A 138 -19.74 -9.58 -2.41
CA ASN A 138 -18.95 -10.81 -2.41
C ASN A 138 -18.83 -11.44 -1.01
N LEU A 139 -18.64 -10.60 0.01
CA LEU A 139 -18.56 -11.04 1.40
C LEU A 139 -19.93 -11.53 1.92
N VAL A 140 -21.02 -10.85 1.57
CA VAL A 140 -22.38 -11.16 2.04
C VAL A 140 -23.04 -12.33 1.30
N HIS A 141 -22.70 -12.59 0.04
CA HIS A 141 -23.30 -13.69 -0.74
C HIS A 141 -22.69 -15.06 -0.42
N LYS A 142 -21.48 -15.10 0.16
CA LYS A 142 -20.83 -16.32 0.64
C LYS A 142 -20.39 -16.18 2.10
N PRO A 143 -21.28 -15.76 3.02
CA PRO A 143 -20.88 -15.56 4.39
C PRO A 143 -20.61 -16.93 5.01
N ARG A 144 -19.60 -16.99 5.89
CA ARG A 144 -19.45 -18.13 6.80
C ARG A 144 -20.79 -18.38 7.53
N THR A 145 -21.17 -19.65 7.65
CA THR A 145 -22.47 -20.04 8.25
C THR A 145 -22.52 -19.83 9.77
N GLY A 146 -21.39 -19.48 10.39
CA GLY A 146 -21.26 -19.19 11.82
C GLY A 146 -20.11 -18.20 12.07
N PRO A 147 -19.90 -17.79 13.34
CA PRO A 147 -18.79 -16.92 13.70
C PRO A 147 -17.45 -17.50 13.26
N ILE A 148 -16.56 -16.62 12.81
CA ILE A 148 -15.18 -17.03 12.55
C ILE A 148 -14.57 -17.50 13.87
N VAL A 149 -13.98 -18.69 13.83
CA VAL A 149 -13.28 -19.25 14.99
C VAL A 149 -11.97 -18.47 15.14
N LEU A 150 -11.57 -18.15 16.38
CA LEU A 150 -10.44 -17.27 16.65
C LEU A 150 -9.14 -17.79 16.01
N GLU A 151 -8.96 -19.11 16.05
CA GLU A 151 -7.84 -19.82 15.46
C GLU A 151 -7.80 -19.72 13.91
N GLU A 152 -8.93 -19.38 13.26
CA GLU A 152 -9.03 -19.24 11.80
C GLU A 152 -8.84 -17.79 11.31
N ILE A 153 -8.83 -16.81 12.21
CA ILE A 153 -8.69 -15.39 11.82
C ILE A 153 -7.35 -15.18 11.14
N GLU A 154 -6.26 -15.62 11.78
CA GLU A 154 -4.90 -15.44 11.28
C GLU A 154 -4.69 -16.14 9.92
N SER A 155 -5.16 -17.38 9.77
CA SER A 155 -5.07 -18.10 8.50
C SER A 155 -5.91 -17.45 7.41
N THR A 156 -7.13 -17.00 7.72
CA THR A 156 -8.00 -16.28 6.77
C THR A 156 -7.32 -15.01 6.26
N ILE A 157 -6.70 -14.22 7.16
CA ILE A 157 -5.96 -13.02 6.78
C ILE A 157 -4.74 -13.40 5.93
N THR A 158 -3.98 -14.41 6.35
CA THR A 158 -2.80 -14.89 5.61
C THR A 158 -3.16 -15.28 4.18
N ASP A 159 -4.21 -16.06 3.99
CA ASP A 159 -4.65 -16.52 2.66
C ASP A 159 -5.08 -15.35 1.77
N GLN A 160 -5.79 -14.36 2.34
CA GLN A 160 -6.18 -13.15 1.61
C GLN A 160 -4.96 -12.33 1.18
N LEU A 161 -4.00 -12.14 2.08
CA LEU A 161 -2.78 -11.39 1.80
C LEU A 161 -1.94 -12.09 0.72
N ILE A 162 -1.73 -13.40 0.84
CA ILE A 162 -1.00 -14.20 -0.15
C ILE A 162 -1.68 -14.11 -1.52
N TYR A 163 -2.99 -14.39 -1.59
CA TYR A 163 -3.72 -14.33 -2.85
C TYR A 163 -3.63 -12.93 -3.47
N ASN A 164 -3.80 -11.88 -2.66
CA ASN A 164 -3.75 -10.51 -3.16
C ASN A 164 -2.37 -10.14 -3.69
N GLN A 165 -1.29 -10.39 -2.93
CA GLN A 165 0.06 -10.05 -3.37
C GLN A 165 0.48 -10.86 -4.61
N GLU A 166 0.03 -12.11 -4.75
CA GLU A 166 0.26 -12.90 -5.96
C GLU A 166 -0.36 -12.24 -7.19
N GLN A 167 -1.61 -11.78 -7.09
CA GLN A 167 -2.25 -11.11 -8.21
C GLN A 167 -1.57 -9.77 -8.53
N VAL A 168 -1.24 -8.96 -7.52
CA VAL A 168 -0.61 -7.65 -7.72
C VAL A 168 0.77 -7.78 -8.35
N ILE A 169 1.63 -8.63 -7.77
CA ILE A 169 3.01 -8.77 -8.25
C ILE A 169 3.05 -9.52 -9.59
N SER A 170 2.22 -10.54 -9.82
CA SER A 170 2.17 -11.21 -11.14
C SER A 170 1.79 -10.23 -12.24
N ASN A 171 0.77 -9.39 -12.02
CA ASN A 171 0.38 -8.40 -13.02
C ASN A 171 1.51 -7.39 -13.32
N LEU A 172 2.30 -7.00 -12.32
CA LEU A 172 3.49 -6.17 -12.52
C LEU A 172 4.60 -6.92 -13.26
N LEU A 173 4.80 -8.21 -12.97
CA LEU A 173 5.80 -9.04 -13.63
C LEU A 173 5.42 -9.37 -15.09
N ASP A 174 4.13 -9.42 -15.40
CA ASP A 174 3.61 -9.68 -16.74
C ASP A 174 3.50 -8.41 -17.61
N SER A 175 3.51 -7.21 -17.01
CA SER A 175 3.41 -5.95 -17.75
C SER A 175 4.73 -5.52 -18.39
N ASP A 176 4.68 -4.80 -19.51
CA ASP A 176 5.87 -4.15 -20.04
C ASP A 176 6.19 -2.89 -19.22
N TRP A 177 7.34 -2.87 -18.56
CA TRP A 177 7.74 -1.73 -17.74
C TRP A 177 8.20 -0.58 -18.61
N VAL A 178 7.51 0.56 -18.50
CA VAL A 178 7.93 1.79 -19.15
C VAL A 178 9.19 2.29 -18.45
N THR A 179 10.24 2.54 -19.22
CA THR A 179 11.47 3.17 -18.77
C THR A 179 11.52 4.63 -19.22
N SER A 180 12.36 5.42 -18.56
CA SER A 180 12.65 6.80 -18.94
C SER A 180 14.12 7.13 -18.75
N GLU A 181 14.64 8.00 -19.61
CA GLU A 181 15.96 8.59 -19.43
C GLU A 181 16.02 9.36 -18.10
N PHE A 182 17.00 9.03 -17.29
CA PHE A 182 17.29 9.62 -16.00
C PHE A 182 18.79 9.84 -15.90
N ARG A 183 19.22 11.02 -16.38
CA ARG A 183 20.63 11.40 -16.43
C ARG A 183 21.40 10.40 -17.31
N GLY A 184 22.53 9.88 -16.85
CA GLY A 184 23.34 8.89 -17.58
C GLY A 184 22.82 7.46 -17.47
N ALA A 185 21.54 7.27 -17.16
CA ALA A 185 20.92 5.97 -17.05
C ALA A 185 19.49 6.01 -17.60
N GLU A 186 18.96 4.83 -17.89
CA GLU A 186 17.55 4.58 -18.14
C GLU A 186 17.03 3.71 -17.00
N ILE A 187 15.90 4.13 -16.42
CA ILE A 187 15.31 3.55 -15.21
C ILE A 187 13.82 3.26 -15.42
N PRO A 188 13.24 2.29 -14.68
CA PRO A 188 11.80 2.14 -14.56
C PRO A 188 11.11 3.46 -14.15
N ASN A 189 10.04 3.83 -14.86
CA ASN A 189 9.15 4.95 -14.54
C ASN A 189 7.82 4.40 -14.01
N GLU A 190 6.65 4.95 -14.36
CA GLU A 190 5.33 4.45 -13.94
C GLU A 190 5.04 3.05 -14.52
N ILE A 191 5.40 1.98 -13.80
CA ILE A 191 5.31 0.58 -14.27
C ILE A 191 3.88 -0.01 -14.23
N ALA A 192 2.94 0.73 -13.66
CA ALA A 192 1.50 0.44 -13.66
C ALA A 192 0.68 1.72 -13.45
N ASP A 193 -0.59 1.71 -13.88
CA ASP A 193 -1.48 2.88 -13.83
C ASP A 193 -1.72 3.43 -12.40
N TYR A 194 -1.57 2.58 -11.37
CA TYR A 194 -1.75 2.96 -9.96
C TYR A 194 -0.42 3.31 -9.25
N ILE A 195 0.70 3.29 -9.97
CA ILE A 195 2.00 3.75 -9.46
C ILE A 195 2.29 5.12 -10.07
N ARG A 196 2.62 6.08 -9.21
CA ARG A 196 2.93 7.46 -9.62
C ARG A 196 4.37 7.78 -9.28
N CYS A 197 5.04 8.50 -10.17
CA CYS A 197 6.43 8.91 -9.99
C CYS A 197 6.55 10.43 -9.82
N TRP A 198 7.41 10.85 -8.89
CA TRP A 198 7.77 12.25 -8.66
C TRP A 198 9.28 12.42 -8.69
N GLY A 199 9.72 13.46 -9.37
CA GLY A 199 11.13 13.84 -9.45
C GLY A 199 11.43 15.06 -8.60
N SER A 200 12.62 15.09 -8.01
CA SER A 200 13.18 16.29 -7.40
C SER A 200 14.67 16.42 -7.72
N SER A 201 15.19 17.64 -7.66
CA SER A 201 16.61 17.92 -7.88
C SER A 201 17.08 18.99 -6.92
N ASP A 202 18.24 18.80 -6.29
CA ASP A 202 18.94 19.85 -5.56
C ASP A 202 19.93 20.55 -6.50
N ASN A 203 19.65 21.81 -6.78
CA ASN A 203 20.45 22.68 -7.65
C ASN A 203 21.07 23.85 -6.87
N ASN A 204 21.29 23.69 -5.56
CA ASN A 204 21.93 24.72 -4.76
C ASN A 204 23.36 24.99 -5.28
N PRO A 205 23.66 26.21 -5.77
CA PRO A 205 24.98 26.51 -6.35
C PRO A 205 26.11 26.51 -5.31
N ASP A 206 25.79 26.52 -4.01
CA ASP A 206 26.78 26.48 -2.93
C ASP A 206 27.23 25.04 -2.59
N ILE A 207 26.62 24.04 -3.22
CA ILE A 207 26.92 22.62 -3.01
C ILE A 207 27.75 22.09 -4.19
N ALA A 208 28.90 21.47 -3.89
CA ALA A 208 29.85 20.96 -4.88
C ALA A 208 29.39 19.70 -5.64
N TYR A 209 28.11 19.32 -5.55
CA TYR A 209 27.53 18.15 -6.23
C TYR A 209 26.08 18.43 -6.60
N ARG A 210 25.55 17.67 -7.56
CA ARG A 210 24.14 17.69 -7.96
C ARG A 210 23.50 16.38 -7.56
N ASN A 211 22.27 16.46 -7.07
CA ASN A 211 21.48 15.31 -6.66
C ASN A 211 20.13 15.32 -7.36
N PHE A 212 19.78 14.21 -8.01
CA PHE A 212 18.50 14.02 -8.68
C PHE A 212 17.84 12.79 -8.11
N MET A 213 16.59 12.92 -7.69
CA MET A 213 15.80 11.83 -7.14
C MET A 213 14.59 11.59 -8.04
N SER A 214 14.28 10.32 -8.28
CA SER A 214 12.97 9.88 -8.78
C SER A 214 12.43 8.88 -7.77
N ILE A 215 11.23 9.12 -7.25
CA ILE A 215 10.52 8.19 -6.37
C ILE A 215 9.20 7.83 -7.00
N CYS A 216 8.90 6.55 -7.02
CA CYS A 216 7.65 6.00 -7.50
C CYS A 216 7.00 5.18 -6.39
N SER A 217 5.74 5.47 -6.08
CA SER A 217 4.99 4.76 -5.05
C SER A 217 3.59 4.42 -5.51
N GLN A 218 3.09 3.33 -4.96
CA GLN A 218 1.68 3.00 -4.92
C GLN A 218 1.14 3.42 -3.55
N ASP A 219 0.23 4.39 -3.53
CA ASP A 219 -0.19 5.11 -2.31
C ASP A 219 -1.38 4.46 -1.57
N GLU A 220 -1.56 3.14 -1.68
CA GLU A 220 -2.55 2.39 -0.90
C GLU A 220 -1.86 1.26 -0.13
N TYR A 221 -2.37 0.95 1.04
CA TYR A 221 -1.82 -0.13 1.86
C TYR A 221 -2.97 -0.89 2.51
N ILE A 222 -2.69 -2.12 2.89
CA ILE A 222 -3.59 -2.96 3.67
C ILE A 222 -3.29 -2.70 5.15
N PHE A 223 -4.29 -2.22 5.88
CA PHE A 223 -4.19 -1.98 7.31
C PHE A 223 -4.50 -3.26 8.08
N LEU A 224 -3.56 -3.71 8.91
CA LEU A 224 -3.75 -4.89 9.76
C LEU A 224 -3.99 -4.46 11.21
N ASP A 225 -3.18 -3.51 11.70
CA ASP A 225 -3.38 -2.83 12.97
C ASP A 225 -2.62 -1.48 13.00
N SER A 226 -2.69 -0.75 14.12
CA SER A 226 -2.10 0.59 14.24
C SER A 226 -0.58 0.63 14.12
N GLU A 227 0.09 -0.51 14.21
CA GLU A 227 1.54 -0.70 14.19
C GLU A 227 1.98 -1.60 13.02
N PHE A 228 1.05 -1.97 12.12
CA PHE A 228 1.30 -2.88 11.00
C PHE A 228 0.42 -2.61 9.78
N THR A 229 1.06 -2.17 8.70
CA THR A 229 0.50 -2.10 7.34
C THR A 229 1.33 -2.94 6.35
N THR A 230 0.72 -3.30 5.23
CA THR A 230 1.37 -4.12 4.19
C THR A 230 0.85 -3.82 2.78
N GLY A 231 1.44 -4.44 1.77
CA GLY A 231 0.99 -4.37 0.37
C GLY A 231 1.48 -3.16 -0.42
N ASN A 232 2.22 -2.25 0.21
CA ASN A 232 2.76 -1.08 -0.47
C ASN A 232 4.01 -1.42 -1.29
N ILE A 233 4.16 -0.74 -2.43
CA ILE A 233 5.28 -0.89 -3.37
C ILE A 233 5.89 0.48 -3.60
N VAL A 234 7.18 0.61 -3.33
CA VAL A 234 7.93 1.85 -3.51
C VAL A 234 9.26 1.55 -4.17
N TYR A 235 9.66 2.34 -5.16
CA TYR A 235 11.01 2.29 -5.71
C TYR A 235 11.52 3.68 -6.00
N GLN A 236 12.83 3.85 -5.84
CA GLN A 236 13.50 5.13 -5.89
C GLN A 236 14.84 5.00 -6.59
N PHE A 237 15.20 6.05 -7.32
CA PHE A 237 16.48 6.24 -7.95
C PHE A 237 17.07 7.56 -7.47
N ASN A 238 18.33 7.53 -7.05
CA ASN A 238 19.07 8.72 -6.65
C ASN A 238 20.36 8.80 -7.47
N TRP A 239 20.46 9.82 -8.31
CA TRP A 239 21.64 10.09 -9.13
C TRP A 239 22.44 11.23 -8.53
N ILE A 240 23.72 10.97 -8.27
CA ILE A 240 24.66 11.92 -7.70
C ILE A 240 25.79 12.12 -8.68
N GLU A 241 26.12 13.38 -8.96
CA GLU A 241 27.25 13.73 -9.84
C GLU A 241 28.00 14.95 -9.31
N SER A 242 29.32 14.99 -9.52
CA SER A 242 30.14 16.14 -9.14
C SER A 242 31.33 16.33 -10.08
N ASP A 243 31.51 17.57 -10.54
CA ASP A 243 32.67 17.99 -11.32
C ASP A 243 33.74 18.68 -10.45
N GLU A 244 33.45 18.92 -9.16
CA GLU A 244 34.28 19.68 -8.22
C GLU A 244 34.94 18.81 -7.14
N LEU A 245 34.25 17.75 -6.70
CA LEU A 245 34.75 16.85 -5.68
C LEU A 245 35.85 15.95 -6.24
N ASN A 246 36.90 15.74 -5.44
CA ASN A 246 37.84 14.67 -5.73
C ASN A 246 37.20 13.30 -5.44
N VAL A 247 37.83 12.24 -5.96
CA VAL A 247 37.35 10.87 -5.84
C VAL A 247 37.00 10.47 -4.40
N PHE A 248 37.86 10.77 -3.42
CA PHE A 248 37.60 10.41 -2.02
C PHE A 248 36.42 11.17 -1.42
N GLN A 249 36.29 12.46 -1.74
CA GLN A 249 35.16 13.26 -1.29
C GLN A 249 33.85 12.75 -1.92
N PHE A 250 33.87 12.41 -3.21
CA PHE A 250 32.73 11.85 -3.92
C PHE A 250 32.30 10.51 -3.31
N TYR A 251 33.23 9.57 -3.08
CA TYR A 251 32.89 8.28 -2.48
C TYR A 251 32.36 8.42 -1.04
N ASN A 252 32.91 9.33 -0.22
CA ASN A 252 32.37 9.60 1.11
C ASN A 252 30.94 10.16 1.05
N LEU A 253 30.67 11.09 0.13
CA LEU A 253 29.32 11.60 -0.11
C LEU A 253 28.39 10.47 -0.56
N TYR A 254 28.80 9.71 -1.58
CA TYR A 254 28.02 8.62 -2.14
C TYR A 254 27.69 7.54 -1.11
N GLN A 255 28.64 7.16 -0.26
CA GLN A 255 28.41 6.23 0.85
C GLN A 255 27.36 6.77 1.82
N SER A 256 27.39 8.06 2.17
CA SER A 256 26.37 8.64 3.05
C SER A 256 24.96 8.56 2.46
N GLN A 257 24.83 8.57 1.13
CA GLN A 257 23.53 8.43 0.46
C GLN A 257 23.00 6.99 0.56
N ILE A 258 23.90 6.00 0.51
CA ILE A 258 23.57 4.58 0.71
C ILE A 258 23.12 4.31 2.15
N GLU A 259 23.82 4.88 3.14
CA GLU A 259 23.54 4.66 4.57
C GLU A 259 22.18 5.22 5.03
N ASN A 260 21.64 6.21 4.30
CA ASN A 260 20.36 6.84 4.61
C ASN A 260 19.16 6.18 3.91
N VAL A 261 19.35 5.06 3.20
CA VAL A 261 18.24 4.31 2.62
C VAL A 261 17.53 3.53 3.72
N TYR A 262 16.22 3.75 3.84
CA TYR A 262 15.35 3.04 4.77
C TYR A 262 14.17 2.42 4.01
N PRO A 263 13.65 1.28 4.49
CA PRO A 263 12.47 0.68 3.88
C PRO A 263 11.27 1.59 4.09
N ASP A 264 10.52 1.82 3.02
CA ASP A 264 9.27 2.57 3.09
C ASP A 264 8.13 1.61 3.42
N ASN A 265 8.13 1.07 4.63
CA ASN A 265 7.07 0.21 5.15
C ASN A 265 6.86 0.47 6.64
N TYR A 266 5.70 0.06 7.15
CA TYR A 266 5.34 0.31 8.53
C TYR A 266 4.90 -0.98 9.21
N ALA A 267 5.87 -1.60 9.89
CA ALA A 267 5.64 -2.74 10.76
C ALA A 267 6.60 -2.67 11.94
N ASP A 268 6.07 -2.72 13.15
CA ASP A 268 6.87 -2.71 14.37
C ASP A 268 7.58 -4.04 14.62
N LYS A 269 8.48 -4.06 15.62
CA LYS A 269 9.28 -5.24 15.95
C LYS A 269 8.45 -6.43 16.45
N ASP A 270 7.22 -6.25 16.92
CA ASP A 270 6.34 -7.32 17.40
C ASP A 270 5.66 -8.04 16.24
N HIS A 271 5.56 -7.39 15.07
CA HIS A 271 4.95 -7.93 13.85
C HIS A 271 5.94 -8.63 12.90
N VAL A 272 7.21 -8.22 12.89
CA VAL A 272 8.21 -8.72 11.94
C VAL A 272 9.50 -9.19 12.60
N SER A 273 10.29 -9.99 11.88
CA SER A 273 11.68 -10.31 12.27
C SER A 273 12.62 -9.13 11.98
N ASN A 274 13.89 -9.29 12.36
CA ASN A 274 14.95 -8.43 11.83
C ASN A 274 15.14 -8.70 10.33
N PHE A 275 15.68 -7.72 9.61
CA PHE A 275 16.15 -7.92 8.25
C PHE A 275 17.37 -8.84 8.21
N GLU A 276 17.32 -9.83 7.34
CA GLU A 276 18.43 -10.67 6.94
C GLU A 276 18.85 -10.25 5.53
N CYS A 277 20.11 -9.84 5.37
CA CYS A 277 20.60 -9.24 4.13
C CYS A 277 21.67 -10.11 3.47
N HIS A 278 21.58 -10.19 2.15
CA HIS A 278 22.55 -10.83 1.27
C HIS A 278 23.08 -9.80 0.28
N GLU A 279 24.40 -9.76 0.14
CA GLU A 279 25.07 -8.87 -0.81
C GLU A 279 25.57 -9.69 -1.99
N ASP A 280 25.42 -9.14 -3.20
CA ASP A 280 25.98 -9.69 -4.43
C ASP A 280 26.45 -8.56 -5.36
N PHE A 281 27.28 -8.92 -6.34
CA PHE A 281 27.72 -8.01 -7.39
C PHE A 281 27.15 -8.45 -8.73
N HIS A 282 26.51 -7.51 -9.42
CA HIS A 282 26.02 -7.72 -10.78
C HIS A 282 26.69 -6.73 -11.71
N SER A 283 27.15 -7.22 -12.86
CA SER A 283 27.77 -6.39 -13.88
C SER A 283 26.94 -6.41 -15.14
N LYS A 284 26.69 -5.22 -15.71
CA LYS A 284 25.99 -5.04 -16.98
C LYS A 284 26.81 -4.11 -17.86
N ASN A 285 26.79 -4.35 -19.17
CA ASN A 285 27.40 -3.43 -20.12
C ASN A 285 26.50 -2.20 -20.24
N SER A 286 27.09 -1.00 -20.21
CA SER A 286 26.44 0.24 -20.65
C SER A 286 26.14 0.19 -22.15
N GLU A 287 25.37 1.15 -22.66
CA GLU A 287 25.15 1.30 -24.11
C GLU A 287 26.47 1.53 -24.87
N THR A 288 27.42 2.20 -24.22
CA THR A 288 28.79 2.41 -24.72
C THR A 288 29.71 1.18 -24.62
N GLY A 289 29.24 0.07 -24.03
CA GLY A 289 29.98 -1.19 -23.91
C GLY A 289 30.90 -1.29 -22.69
N GLU A 290 30.84 -0.32 -21.78
CA GLU A 290 31.63 -0.29 -20.55
C GLU A 290 30.96 -1.15 -19.47
N VAL A 291 31.74 -1.92 -18.72
CA VAL A 291 31.19 -2.81 -17.70
C VAL A 291 30.94 -2.02 -16.42
N ILE A 292 29.68 -1.86 -16.05
CA ILE A 292 29.30 -1.20 -14.81
C ILE A 292 28.91 -2.25 -13.77
N ALA A 293 29.66 -2.25 -12.67
CA ALA A 293 29.39 -3.11 -11.53
C ALA A 293 28.45 -2.41 -10.54
N THR A 294 27.36 -3.09 -10.21
CA THR A 294 26.41 -2.70 -9.16
C THR A 294 26.60 -3.64 -7.98
N LYS A 295 26.86 -3.09 -6.79
CA LYS A 295 26.74 -3.84 -5.55
C LYS A 295 25.27 -3.83 -5.14
N GLY A 296 24.62 -4.99 -5.16
CA GLY A 296 23.26 -5.19 -4.71
C GLY A 296 23.23 -5.73 -3.29
N THR A 297 22.38 -5.16 -2.45
CA THR A 297 22.05 -5.68 -1.12
C THR A 297 20.56 -5.97 -1.09
N PHE A 298 20.21 -7.25 -0.97
CA PHE A 298 18.84 -7.72 -0.84
C PHE A 298 18.59 -8.11 0.62
N CYS A 299 17.67 -7.42 1.28
CA CYS A 299 17.29 -7.64 2.66
C CYS A 299 15.83 -8.11 2.72
N ALA A 300 15.56 -9.14 3.51
CA ALA A 300 14.20 -9.58 3.77
C ALA A 300 13.95 -9.78 5.27
N ARG A 301 12.72 -9.49 5.72
CA ARG A 301 12.26 -9.84 7.08
C ARG A 301 10.91 -10.52 7.00
N LYS A 302 10.70 -11.51 7.88
CA LYS A 302 9.50 -12.37 7.91
C LYS A 302 8.37 -11.71 8.69
N TYR A 303 7.15 -11.91 8.22
CA TYR A 303 5.95 -11.64 9.03
C TYR A 303 5.78 -12.74 10.07
N LYS A 304 5.62 -12.35 11.34
CA LYS A 304 5.51 -13.31 12.45
C LYS A 304 4.15 -14.02 12.48
N SER A 305 3.09 -13.30 12.12
CA SER A 305 1.70 -13.80 12.19
C SER A 305 1.15 -14.20 10.84
N TYR A 306 1.89 -13.97 9.75
CA TYR A 306 1.42 -14.29 8.40
C TYR A 306 2.54 -15.02 7.64
N PRO A 307 2.74 -16.32 7.92
CA PRO A 307 3.85 -17.08 7.35
C PRO A 307 3.84 -17.08 5.83
N GLY A 308 5.03 -17.02 5.23
CA GLY A 308 5.20 -16.97 3.77
C GLY A 308 5.27 -15.56 3.19
N LEU A 309 4.95 -14.54 3.99
CA LEU A 309 5.05 -13.14 3.60
C LEU A 309 6.27 -12.45 4.22
N TYR A 310 6.84 -11.54 3.45
CA TYR A 310 8.07 -10.84 3.78
C TYR A 310 7.93 -9.36 3.43
N ASP A 311 8.57 -8.51 4.22
CA ASP A 311 9.02 -7.23 3.70
C ASP A 311 10.39 -7.41 3.06
N VAL A 312 10.55 -6.83 1.88
CA VAL A 312 11.79 -6.84 1.12
C VAL A 312 12.28 -5.42 0.89
N LEU A 313 13.57 -5.23 1.10
CA LEU A 313 14.32 -4.02 0.83
C LEU A 313 15.48 -4.40 -0.10
N TYR A 314 15.54 -3.77 -1.27
CA TYR A 314 16.69 -3.90 -2.15
C TYR A 314 17.41 -2.56 -2.30
N LEU A 315 18.74 -2.60 -2.30
CA LEU A 315 19.61 -1.47 -2.49
C LEU A 315 20.72 -1.81 -3.50
N GLY A 316 20.72 -1.15 -4.65
CA GLY A 316 21.77 -1.23 -5.66
C GLY A 316 22.61 0.03 -5.66
N ALA A 317 23.92 -0.12 -5.57
CA ALA A 317 24.88 0.97 -5.64
C ALA A 317 25.86 0.74 -6.80
N ALA A 318 25.84 1.65 -7.79
CA ALA A 318 26.75 1.65 -8.92
C ALA A 318 27.41 3.02 -9.09
N VAL A 319 28.71 3.01 -9.41
CA VAL A 319 29.52 4.21 -9.64
C VAL A 319 30.14 4.13 -11.02
N HIS A 320 30.15 5.25 -11.72
CA HIS A 320 30.71 5.41 -13.05
C HIS A 320 31.69 6.59 -13.08
N ASN A 321 32.83 6.41 -13.76
CA ASN A 321 33.87 7.44 -13.94
C ASN A 321 34.36 8.16 -12.66
N ASN A 322 34.20 7.54 -11.48
CA ASN A 322 34.56 8.07 -10.15
C ASN A 322 33.89 9.40 -9.74
N GLN A 323 32.89 9.86 -10.50
CA GLN A 323 32.24 11.16 -10.32
C GLN A 323 30.72 11.12 -10.51
N GLN A 324 30.18 9.97 -10.92
CA GLN A 324 28.75 9.74 -11.11
C GLN A 324 28.34 8.47 -10.37
N GLY A 325 27.19 8.50 -9.70
CA GLY A 325 26.71 7.37 -8.93
C GLY A 325 25.20 7.28 -9.02
N LEU A 326 24.70 6.06 -9.18
CA LEU A 326 23.28 5.74 -9.11
C LEU A 326 23.05 4.85 -7.91
N VAL A 327 22.16 5.28 -7.02
CA VAL A 327 21.58 4.44 -5.97
C VAL A 327 20.18 4.06 -6.41
N SER A 328 19.92 2.77 -6.55
CA SER A 328 18.61 2.21 -6.91
C SER A 328 18.05 1.49 -5.69
N HIS A 329 16.82 1.78 -5.31
CA HIS A 329 16.21 1.26 -4.10
C HIS A 329 14.78 0.80 -4.40
N PHE A 330 14.33 -0.29 -3.80
CA PHE A 330 12.89 -0.56 -3.70
C PHE A 330 12.53 -1.22 -2.38
N THR A 331 11.27 -1.01 -1.97
CA THR A 331 10.61 -1.69 -0.87
C THR A 331 9.35 -2.39 -1.38
N LEU A 332 9.19 -3.67 -1.02
CA LEU A 332 7.96 -4.43 -1.20
C LEU A 332 7.47 -4.88 0.18
N ALA A 333 6.21 -4.61 0.51
CA ALA A 333 5.63 -5.06 1.78
C ALA A 333 4.67 -6.24 1.59
N GLY A 334 4.88 -7.31 2.36
CA GLY A 334 4.00 -8.49 2.38
C GLY A 334 3.98 -9.25 1.07
N VAL A 335 5.16 -9.56 0.54
CA VAL A 335 5.35 -10.32 -0.71
C VAL A 335 5.90 -11.71 -0.41
N SER A 336 5.62 -12.69 -1.26
CA SER A 336 6.31 -13.98 -1.19
C SER A 336 7.79 -13.86 -1.60
N MET A 337 8.65 -14.73 -1.06
CA MET A 337 10.08 -14.67 -1.38
C MET A 337 10.34 -14.88 -2.89
N ASP A 338 9.67 -15.85 -3.51
CA ASP A 338 9.88 -16.18 -4.92
C ASP A 338 9.53 -14.99 -5.82
N MET A 339 8.38 -14.36 -5.59
CA MET A 339 7.97 -13.19 -6.37
C MET A 339 8.83 -11.96 -6.09
N ALA A 340 9.34 -11.80 -4.87
CA ALA A 340 10.29 -10.74 -4.56
C ALA A 340 11.60 -10.89 -5.36
N LEU A 341 12.09 -12.12 -5.50
CA LEU A 341 13.28 -12.41 -6.30
C LEU A 341 13.03 -12.16 -7.80
N GLU A 342 11.87 -12.56 -8.32
CA GLU A 342 11.46 -12.27 -9.70
C GLU A 342 11.34 -10.77 -9.96
N PHE A 343 10.70 -10.03 -9.04
CA PHE A 343 10.62 -8.57 -9.10
C PHE A 343 12.01 -7.93 -9.10
N THR A 344 12.91 -8.41 -8.23
CA THR A 344 14.29 -7.93 -8.16
C THR A 344 15.00 -8.14 -9.50
N SER A 345 14.88 -9.34 -10.09
CA SER A 345 15.50 -9.66 -11.37
C SER A 345 14.98 -8.75 -12.49
N LYS A 346 13.66 -8.55 -12.56
CA LYS A 346 13.04 -7.66 -13.54
C LYS A 346 13.44 -6.21 -13.32
N PHE A 347 13.47 -5.73 -12.09
CA PHE A 347 13.91 -4.38 -11.72
C PHE A 347 15.33 -4.09 -12.20
N LEU A 348 16.27 -5.00 -11.92
CA LEU A 348 17.66 -4.85 -12.38
C LEU A 348 17.79 -4.94 -13.90
N SER A 349 16.98 -5.79 -14.55
CA SER A 349 17.00 -5.90 -16.01
C SER A 349 16.58 -4.61 -16.72
N ASN A 350 15.72 -3.81 -16.09
CA ASN A 350 15.21 -2.54 -16.62
C ASN A 350 16.04 -1.30 -16.22
N ILE A 351 17.20 -1.49 -15.58
CA ILE A 351 18.16 -0.41 -15.35
C ILE A 351 19.31 -0.57 -16.33
N THR A 352 19.56 0.46 -17.12
CA THR A 352 20.64 0.55 -18.11
C THR A 352 21.41 1.84 -17.90
N TRP A 353 22.72 1.80 -18.10
CA TRP A 353 23.55 3.00 -18.08
C TRP A 353 23.89 3.37 -19.53
N ASN A 354 23.89 4.66 -19.82
CA ASN A 354 24.12 5.20 -21.17
C ASN A 354 25.62 5.38 -21.43
#